data_AF-A0A2S3U7M1-F1
#
_entry.id   AF-A0A2S3U7M1-F1
#
_cell.length_a   1.000
_cell.length_b   1.000
_cell.length_c   1.000
_cell.angle_alpha   90.00
_cell.angle_beta   90.00
_cell.angle_gamma   90.00
#
_symmetry.space_group_name_H-M   'P 1'
#
loop_
_entity.id
_entity.type
_entity.pdbx_description
1 polymer ?
#
loop_
_entity_poly.entity_id
_entity_poly.type
_entity_poly.pdbx_seq_one_letter_code
_entity_poly.pdbx_strand_id
1 'polypeptide(L)'
;MRTTNTLSAVSNTYAYDVDLSADSTMVMKALKHKISEIDCGAGVLVIYDMGAIKWMLTTIQGELATKIRMIQVPVTLVGVDAARKSARVMDVDDVYHLVQVDLNQLNAEKTTKDELIITLCHTGEGGAAQLKDYIDQYSRLQMRVKALAIGHRDELVATVLRLQQVYQIHAFVGTFDPQLFGIPFISMAAIFEHSHQQLDQVLMFRPEAGRWDTYNQIYQYFKTQFEYAEVAKLQRVLPPLMDDLTTLYQLTEDQQIGLFVHLGSMIDRILAGKIVTTTAQTRKLVTQYSQDYQQLRRCLRPVEQTFKLIVNDEMIGTLLVILKQLH
;
A
#
# COMPACT_ATOMS: atom_id res chain seq x y z
N MET A 1 -16.93 16.91 -13.72
CA MET A 1 -17.49 16.19 -12.54
C MET A 1 -18.84 15.53 -12.77
N ARG A 2 -19.79 16.12 -13.51
CA ARG A 2 -21.08 15.46 -13.82
C ARG A 2 -20.90 14.06 -14.42
N THR A 3 -20.06 13.92 -15.43
CA THR A 3 -19.71 12.61 -16.03
C THR A 3 -19.11 11.64 -15.03
N THR A 4 -18.20 12.11 -14.18
CA THR A 4 -17.54 11.29 -13.14
C THR A 4 -18.57 10.71 -12.18
N ASN A 5 -19.45 11.54 -11.60
CA ASN A 5 -20.50 11.09 -10.68
C ASN A 5 -21.52 10.16 -11.35
N THR A 6 -21.86 10.39 -12.62
CA THR A 6 -22.75 9.50 -13.37
C THR A 6 -22.13 8.12 -13.59
N LEU A 7 -20.86 8.05 -13.99
CA LEU A 7 -20.19 6.78 -14.29
C LEU A 7 -19.82 5.99 -13.03
N SER A 8 -19.47 6.68 -11.95
CA SER A 8 -19.07 6.03 -10.69
C SER A 8 -20.26 5.64 -9.80
N ALA A 9 -21.46 6.17 -10.10
CA ALA A 9 -22.66 6.05 -9.27
C ALA A 9 -22.47 6.52 -7.82
N VAL A 10 -21.44 7.33 -7.55
CA VAL A 10 -21.19 7.97 -6.24
C VAL A 10 -21.22 9.49 -6.38
N SER A 11 -21.77 10.16 -5.36
CA SER A 11 -21.95 11.62 -5.33
C SER A 11 -20.97 12.30 -4.38
N ASN A 12 -19.68 11.98 -4.51
CA ASN A 12 -18.61 12.50 -3.65
C ASN A 12 -17.55 13.32 -4.40
N THR A 13 -17.78 13.65 -5.68
CA THR A 13 -16.88 14.50 -6.46
C THR A 13 -17.45 15.90 -6.69
N TYR A 14 -16.59 16.89 -6.54
CA TYR A 14 -16.93 18.32 -6.62
C TYR A 14 -15.99 19.02 -7.60
N ALA A 15 -16.49 20.06 -8.27
CA ALA A 15 -15.71 20.89 -9.18
C ALA A 15 -15.57 22.31 -8.62
N TYR A 16 -14.43 22.93 -8.90
CA TYR A 16 -14.22 24.35 -8.69
C TYR A 16 -13.43 24.90 -9.88
N ASP A 17 -14.05 25.80 -10.64
CA ASP A 17 -13.41 26.45 -11.77
C ASP A 17 -12.69 27.71 -11.28
N VAL A 18 -11.38 27.78 -11.53
CA VAL A 18 -10.57 28.93 -11.17
C VAL A 18 -10.77 30.02 -12.21
N ASP A 19 -11.35 31.15 -11.79
CA ASP A 19 -11.41 32.35 -12.62
C ASP A 19 -10.02 33.01 -12.69
N LEU A 20 -9.41 32.97 -13.88
CA LEU A 20 -8.09 33.56 -14.14
C LEU A 20 -8.07 35.10 -14.05
N SER A 21 -9.23 35.75 -14.12
CA SER A 21 -9.38 37.20 -14.01
C SER A 21 -9.61 37.67 -12.58
N ALA A 22 -9.92 36.75 -11.67
CA ALA A 22 -10.20 37.05 -10.28
C ALA A 22 -8.89 37.28 -9.48
N ASP A 23 -9.00 38.11 -8.44
CA ASP A 23 -7.89 38.32 -7.52
C ASP A 23 -7.52 37.01 -6.80
N SER A 24 -6.21 36.75 -6.70
CA SER A 24 -5.66 35.53 -6.11
C SER A 24 -6.12 35.29 -4.66
N THR A 25 -6.39 36.33 -3.89
CA THR A 25 -6.88 36.20 -2.51
C THR A 25 -8.35 35.79 -2.47
N MET A 26 -9.17 36.24 -3.43
CA MET A 26 -10.55 35.77 -3.58
C MET A 26 -10.61 34.30 -3.96
N VAL A 27 -9.79 33.87 -4.92
CA VAL A 27 -9.69 32.46 -5.33
C VAL A 27 -9.26 31.61 -4.14
N MET A 28 -8.24 32.03 -3.39
CA MET A 28 -7.79 31.34 -2.18
C MET A 28 -8.92 31.18 -1.15
N LYS A 29 -9.66 32.25 -0.87
CA LYS A 29 -10.76 32.23 0.11
C LYS A 29 -11.90 31.32 -0.33
N ALA A 30 -12.25 31.36 -1.61
CA ALA A 30 -13.28 30.51 -2.19
C ALA A 30 -12.88 29.03 -2.17
N LEU A 31 -11.63 28.71 -2.52
CA LEU A 31 -11.08 27.36 -2.47
C LEU A 31 -11.05 26.82 -1.03
N LYS A 32 -10.61 27.64 -0.08
CA LYS A 32 -10.63 27.31 1.36
C LYS A 32 -12.05 27.00 1.83
N HIS A 33 -13.01 27.86 1.50
CA HIS A 33 -14.41 27.66 1.86
C HIS A 33 -14.96 26.36 1.27
N LYS A 34 -14.66 26.09 -0.01
CA LYS A 34 -15.13 24.89 -0.68
C LYS A 34 -14.57 23.62 -0.07
N ILE A 35 -13.28 23.61 0.26
CA ILE A 35 -12.61 22.48 0.94
C ILE A 35 -13.27 22.20 2.30
N SER A 36 -13.54 23.24 3.09
CA SER A 36 -14.21 23.09 4.38
C SER A 36 -15.67 22.61 4.25
N GLU A 37 -16.37 22.99 3.18
CA GLU A 37 -17.75 22.57 2.92
C GLU A 37 -17.84 21.07 2.57
N ILE A 38 -16.87 20.54 1.81
CA ILE A 38 -16.92 19.18 1.28
C ILE A 38 -16.19 18.15 2.15
N ASP A 39 -15.39 18.60 3.11
CA ASP A 39 -14.67 17.70 4.03
C ASP A 39 -15.65 17.01 4.99
N CYS A 40 -15.77 15.69 4.86
CA CYS A 40 -16.59 14.85 5.75
C CYS A 40 -15.80 14.29 6.96
N GLY A 41 -14.62 14.84 7.26
CA GLY A 41 -13.79 14.51 8.42
C GLY A 41 -12.58 13.63 8.11
N ALA A 42 -12.56 12.95 6.96
CA ALA A 42 -11.42 12.15 6.51
C ALA A 42 -10.39 12.96 5.68
N GLY A 43 -10.73 14.20 5.31
CA GLY A 43 -9.95 15.03 4.40
C GLY A 43 -10.45 15.02 2.96
N VAL A 44 -9.71 15.69 2.09
CA VAL A 44 -10.05 15.89 0.67
C VAL A 44 -8.89 15.53 -0.25
N LEU A 45 -9.22 14.89 -1.38
CA LEU A 45 -8.30 14.67 -2.50
C LEU A 45 -8.59 15.72 -3.58
N VAL A 46 -7.60 16.55 -3.88
CA VAL A 46 -7.71 17.62 -4.87
C VAL A 46 -6.91 17.25 -6.11
N ILE A 47 -7.61 17.18 -7.25
CA ILE A 47 -7.00 16.99 -8.57
C ILE A 47 -6.97 18.37 -9.24
N TYR A 48 -5.78 18.83 -9.66
CA TYR A 48 -5.59 20.16 -10.24
C TYR A 48 -4.62 20.16 -11.41
N ASP A 49 -4.59 21.21 -12.21
CA ASP A 49 -3.82 21.30 -13.47
C ASP A 49 -2.55 22.16 -13.36
N MET A 50 -2.63 23.33 -12.72
CA MET A 50 -1.59 24.36 -12.74
C MET A 50 -0.79 24.47 -11.44
N GLY A 51 0.49 24.86 -11.57
CA GLY A 51 1.40 25.02 -10.43
C GLY A 51 0.96 26.08 -9.40
N ALA A 52 0.31 27.17 -9.81
CA ALA A 52 -0.20 28.19 -8.89
C ALA A 52 -1.21 27.63 -7.87
N ILE A 53 -2.05 26.67 -8.29
CA ILE A 53 -3.02 26.02 -7.42
C ILE A 53 -2.31 25.21 -6.33
N LYS A 54 -1.16 24.60 -6.62
CA LYS A 54 -0.35 23.88 -5.64
C LYS A 54 0.03 24.78 -4.46
N TRP A 55 0.48 26.01 -4.76
CA TRP A 55 0.84 26.97 -3.72
C TRP A 55 -0.39 27.34 -2.87
N MET A 56 -1.53 27.62 -3.52
CA MET A 56 -2.77 27.94 -2.82
C MET A 56 -3.21 26.81 -1.86
N LEU A 57 -3.25 25.57 -2.36
CA LEU A 57 -3.62 24.41 -1.56
C LEU A 57 -2.64 24.16 -0.40
N THR A 58 -1.35 24.41 -0.61
CA THR A 58 -0.33 24.30 0.45
C THR A 58 -0.57 25.34 1.55
N THR A 59 -0.85 26.58 1.17
CA THR A 59 -1.18 27.65 2.13
C THR A 59 -2.43 27.30 2.92
N ILE A 60 -3.50 26.88 2.23
CA ILE A 60 -4.76 26.47 2.86
C ILE A 60 -4.55 25.30 3.84
N GLN A 61 -3.73 24.31 3.48
CA GLN A 61 -3.41 23.19 4.36
C GLN A 61 -2.69 23.64 5.65
N GLY A 62 -1.90 24.70 5.59
CA GLY A 62 -1.28 25.28 6.78
C GLY A 62 -2.26 25.98 7.73
N GLU A 63 -3.41 26.40 7.21
CA GLU A 63 -4.44 27.16 7.94
C GLU A 63 -5.64 26.33 8.40
N LEU A 64 -5.90 25.18 7.75
CA LEU A 64 -7.00 24.28 8.06
C LEU A 64 -6.51 23.04 8.80
N ALA A 65 -7.34 22.47 9.67
CA ALA A 65 -7.12 21.14 10.24
C ALA A 65 -7.44 20.01 9.24
N THR A 66 -8.06 20.33 8.10
CA THR A 66 -8.44 19.38 7.05
C THR A 66 -7.21 18.79 6.38
N LYS A 67 -7.16 17.46 6.29
CA LYS A 67 -6.13 16.73 5.54
C LYS A 67 -6.36 16.92 4.04
N ILE A 68 -5.45 17.61 3.36
CA ILE A 68 -5.50 17.82 1.91
C ILE A 68 -4.46 16.91 1.24
N ARG A 69 -4.86 16.17 0.21
CA ARG A 69 -3.97 15.41 -0.67
C ARG A 69 -4.12 15.91 -2.09
N MET A 70 -3.03 16.03 -2.83
CA MET A 70 -3.01 16.79 -4.08
C MET A 70 -2.43 15.94 -5.21
N ILE A 71 -3.13 15.85 -6.34
CA ILE A 71 -2.67 15.19 -7.57
C ILE A 71 -2.68 16.21 -8.70
N GLN A 72 -1.52 16.43 -9.32
CA GLN A 72 -1.42 17.34 -10.46
C GLN A 72 -1.54 16.57 -11.79
N VAL A 73 -2.57 16.90 -12.57
CA VAL A 73 -2.78 16.41 -13.94
C VAL A 73 -2.78 17.62 -14.90
N PRO A 74 -1.67 17.92 -15.58
CA PRO A 74 -1.45 19.20 -16.26
C PRO A 74 -2.17 19.31 -17.62
N VAL A 75 -3.43 18.90 -17.71
CA VAL A 75 -4.21 18.86 -18.98
C VAL A 75 -4.20 20.22 -19.67
N THR A 76 -4.40 21.30 -18.92
CA THR A 76 -4.39 22.67 -19.46
C THR A 76 -3.02 23.05 -20.04
N LEU A 77 -1.93 22.66 -19.39
CA LEU A 77 -0.57 22.91 -19.92
C LEU A 77 -0.34 22.15 -21.23
N VAL A 78 -0.80 20.91 -21.32
CA VAL A 78 -0.74 20.10 -22.56
C VAL A 78 -1.54 20.76 -23.67
N GLY A 79 -2.75 21.23 -23.38
CA GLY A 79 -3.60 21.92 -24.34
C GLY A 79 -2.99 23.22 -24.85
N VAL A 80 -2.42 24.04 -23.96
CA VAL A 80 -1.72 25.28 -24.33
C VAL A 80 -0.49 24.98 -25.19
N ASP A 81 0.30 23.97 -24.86
CA ASP A 81 1.48 23.61 -25.63
C ASP A 81 1.11 23.06 -27.02
N ALA A 82 0.08 22.21 -27.10
CA ALA A 82 -0.47 21.72 -28.36
C ALA A 82 -0.96 22.87 -29.25
N ALA A 83 -1.75 23.81 -28.71
CA ALA A 83 -2.22 24.99 -29.45
C ALA A 83 -1.07 25.87 -29.95
N ARG A 84 -0.02 26.03 -29.14
CA ARG A 84 1.17 26.81 -29.51
C ARG A 84 2.00 26.12 -30.60
N LYS A 85 2.07 24.79 -30.58
CA LYS A 85 2.78 23.99 -31.60
C LYS A 85 2.01 23.91 -32.91
N SER A 86 0.69 23.73 -32.86
CA SER A 86 -0.18 23.74 -34.04
C SER A 86 -0.20 25.09 -34.75
N ALA A 87 0.11 26.18 -34.06
CA ALA A 87 0.29 27.50 -34.69
C ALA A 87 1.60 27.62 -35.50
N ARG A 88 2.56 26.72 -35.33
CA ARG A 88 3.89 26.77 -35.94
C ARG A 88 4.16 25.63 -36.93
N VAL A 89 3.45 24.52 -36.78
CA VAL A 89 3.65 23.30 -37.56
C VAL A 89 2.35 22.94 -38.26
N MET A 90 2.45 22.54 -39.53
CA MET A 90 1.31 22.32 -40.42
C MET A 90 0.75 20.89 -40.36
N ASP A 91 1.58 19.91 -39.99
CA ASP A 91 1.19 18.51 -39.89
C ASP A 91 0.80 18.14 -38.44
N VAL A 92 -0.31 17.41 -38.29
CA VAL A 92 -0.79 16.95 -37.00
C VAL A 92 0.13 15.90 -36.39
N ASP A 93 0.81 15.08 -37.20
CA ASP A 93 1.73 14.05 -36.72
C ASP A 93 2.96 14.70 -36.08
N ASP A 94 3.47 15.79 -36.65
CA ASP A 94 4.56 16.56 -36.05
C ASP A 94 4.14 17.23 -34.74
N VAL A 95 2.94 17.83 -34.70
CA VAL A 95 2.39 18.40 -33.46
C VAL A 95 2.23 17.31 -32.39
N TYR A 96 1.71 16.14 -32.77
CA TYR A 96 1.59 14.99 -31.90
C TYR A 96 2.94 14.57 -31.33
N HIS A 97 3.95 14.38 -32.19
CA HIS A 97 5.29 13.99 -31.77
C HIS A 97 5.92 15.01 -30.81
N LEU A 98 5.82 16.30 -31.14
CA LEU A 98 6.36 17.36 -30.29
C LEU A 98 5.66 17.45 -28.93
N VAL A 99 4.34 17.36 -28.89
CA VAL A 99 3.58 17.38 -27.62
C VAL A 99 3.89 16.13 -26.79
N GLN A 100 3.99 14.97 -27.43
CA GLN A 100 4.31 13.70 -26.76
C GLN A 100 5.71 13.70 -26.15
N VAL A 101 6.70 14.28 -26.83
CA VAL A 101 8.07 14.43 -26.30
C VAL A 101 8.06 15.28 -25.03
N ASP A 102 7.41 16.45 -25.04
CA ASP A 102 7.37 17.34 -23.87
C ASP A 102 6.58 16.72 -22.72
N LEU A 103 5.49 16.03 -23.01
CA LEU A 103 4.74 15.23 -22.03
C LEU A 103 5.61 14.16 -21.38
N ASN A 104 6.38 13.43 -22.18
CA ASN A 104 7.28 12.40 -21.70
C ASN A 104 8.40 13.00 -20.85
N GLN A 105 8.92 14.19 -21.20
CA GLN A 105 9.92 14.90 -20.39
C GLN A 105 9.35 15.35 -19.04
N LEU A 106 8.13 15.92 -19.02
CA LEU A 106 7.45 16.30 -17.77
C LEU A 106 7.21 15.10 -16.85
N ASN A 107 6.91 13.93 -17.42
CA ASN A 107 6.79 12.69 -16.66
C ASN A 107 8.16 12.15 -16.25
N ALA A 108 9.16 12.21 -17.13
CA ALA A 108 10.52 11.75 -16.86
C ALA A 108 11.14 12.52 -15.69
N GLU A 109 10.99 13.85 -15.64
CA GLU A 109 11.47 14.69 -14.52
C GLU A 109 10.86 14.31 -13.16
N LYS A 110 9.62 13.79 -13.14
CA LYS A 110 9.04 13.22 -11.91
C LYS A 110 9.69 11.88 -11.57
N THR A 111 9.98 11.04 -12.57
CA THR A 111 10.51 9.69 -12.36
C THR A 111 12.02 9.61 -12.16
N THR A 112 12.80 10.65 -12.50
CA THR A 112 14.28 10.62 -12.41
C THR A 112 14.81 10.99 -11.03
N LYS A 113 14.01 11.66 -10.19
CA LYS A 113 14.42 11.96 -8.81
C LYS A 113 14.25 10.71 -7.95
N ASP A 114 15.31 10.34 -7.23
CA ASP A 114 15.22 9.29 -6.22
C ASP A 114 14.12 9.61 -5.20
N GLU A 115 13.37 8.59 -4.80
CA GLU A 115 12.33 8.73 -3.79
C GLU A 115 12.93 8.79 -2.38
N LEU A 116 12.37 9.66 -1.54
CA LEU A 116 12.84 9.93 -0.19
C LEU A 116 11.70 9.80 0.83
N ILE A 117 11.91 8.95 1.82
CA ILE A 117 11.15 8.93 3.07
C ILE A 117 11.86 9.81 4.10
N ILE A 118 11.11 10.66 4.79
CA ILE A 118 11.64 11.51 5.86
C ILE A 118 11.10 11.02 7.19
N THR A 119 11.99 10.60 8.10
CA THR A 119 11.60 10.22 9.46
C THR A 119 11.65 11.42 10.41
N LEU A 120 10.64 11.58 11.27
CA LEU A 120 10.44 12.75 12.14
C LEU A 120 10.22 12.35 13.61
N CYS A 121 10.76 13.17 14.53
CA CYS A 121 10.53 13.06 15.97
C CYS A 121 10.46 14.46 16.62
N HIS A 122 9.58 14.66 17.61
CA HIS A 122 9.40 15.95 18.32
C HIS A 122 10.62 16.37 19.16
N THR A 123 11.28 15.44 19.85
CA THR A 123 12.40 15.72 20.75
C THR A 123 13.43 14.60 20.66
N GLY A 124 14.64 14.92 20.18
CA GLY A 124 15.81 14.02 20.20
C GLY A 124 16.06 13.30 18.87
N GLU A 125 17.33 13.28 18.47
CA GLU A 125 17.83 12.61 17.25
C GLU A 125 17.53 11.10 17.22
N GLY A 126 17.38 10.47 18.40
CA GLY A 126 17.28 9.02 18.53
C GLY A 126 16.06 8.40 17.85
N GLY A 127 14.85 8.97 18.02
CA GLY A 127 13.62 8.34 17.52
C GLY A 127 13.49 8.35 15.99
N ALA A 128 13.86 9.46 15.36
CA ALA A 128 13.87 9.57 13.90
C ALA A 128 14.98 8.70 13.28
N ALA A 129 16.16 8.64 13.91
CA ALA A 129 17.26 7.78 13.50
C ALA A 129 16.89 6.28 13.62
N GLN A 130 16.28 5.87 14.73
CA GLN A 130 15.82 4.49 14.91
C GLN A 130 14.77 4.07 13.88
N LEU A 131 13.81 4.95 13.57
CA LEU A 131 12.84 4.69 12.50
C LEU A 131 13.52 4.55 11.14
N LYS A 132 14.52 5.39 10.87
CA LYS A 132 15.32 5.29 9.64
C LYS A 132 16.01 3.93 9.57
N ASP A 133 16.73 3.54 10.62
CA ASP A 133 17.49 2.29 10.65
C ASP A 133 16.57 1.07 10.56
N TYR A 134 15.38 1.12 11.18
CA TYR A 134 14.36 0.09 11.05
C TYR A 134 13.85 -0.04 9.61
N ILE A 135 13.53 1.08 8.95
CA ILE A 135 13.09 1.07 7.55
C ILE A 135 14.22 0.56 6.66
N ASP A 136 15.44 1.07 6.81
CA ASP A 136 16.62 0.63 6.05
C ASP A 136 16.89 -0.88 6.22
N GLN A 137 16.62 -1.45 7.41
CA GLN A 137 16.86 -2.86 7.69
C GLN A 137 15.79 -3.80 7.12
N TYR A 138 14.51 -3.42 7.18
CA TYR A 138 13.41 -4.33 6.90
C TYR A 138 12.65 -4.03 5.60
N SER A 139 12.71 -2.80 5.09
CA SER A 139 12.08 -2.42 3.82
C SER A 139 12.87 -3.00 2.64
N ARG A 140 12.17 -3.53 1.65
CA ARG A 140 12.79 -3.94 0.37
C ARG A 140 12.63 -2.89 -0.72
N LEU A 141 11.91 -1.82 -0.42
CA LEU A 141 11.73 -0.68 -1.30
C LEU A 141 13.06 0.06 -1.46
N GLN A 142 13.42 0.39 -2.70
CA GLN A 142 14.65 1.10 -3.05
C GLN A 142 14.56 2.62 -2.78
N MET A 143 13.81 3.00 -1.74
CA MET A 143 13.64 4.41 -1.35
C MET A 143 14.74 4.82 -0.39
N ARG A 144 15.26 6.04 -0.55
CA ARG A 144 16.20 6.61 0.43
C ARG A 144 15.44 7.01 1.68
N VAL A 145 16.06 6.91 2.85
CA VAL A 145 15.47 7.35 4.12
C VAL A 145 16.36 8.38 4.78
N LYS A 146 15.79 9.51 5.19
CA LYS A 146 16.49 10.59 5.90
C LYS A 146 15.79 10.95 7.20
N ALA A 147 16.51 10.80 8.30
CA ALA A 147 16.08 11.29 9.60
C ALA A 147 16.25 12.81 9.70
N LEU A 148 15.21 13.49 10.16
CA LEU A 148 15.24 14.90 10.53
C LEU A 148 14.81 15.05 11.99
N ALA A 149 15.67 15.68 12.78
CA ALA A 149 15.34 16.16 14.12
C ALA A 149 15.16 17.68 14.03
N ILE A 150 13.91 18.15 14.02
CA ILE A 150 13.64 19.58 13.84
C ILE A 150 12.66 20.03 14.92
N GLY A 151 13.11 20.98 15.74
CA GLY A 151 12.32 21.56 16.84
C GLY A 151 11.39 22.70 16.40
N HIS A 152 11.60 23.29 15.23
CA HIS A 152 10.85 24.44 14.74
C HIS A 152 10.28 24.25 13.33
N ARG A 153 9.00 24.59 13.14
CA ARG A 153 8.26 24.38 11.88
C ARG A 153 8.91 25.08 10.68
N ASP A 154 9.41 26.30 10.85
CA ASP A 154 10.00 27.08 9.75
C ASP A 154 11.29 26.44 9.20
N GLU A 155 12.09 25.85 10.07
CA GLU A 155 13.28 25.11 9.70
C GLU A 155 12.94 23.81 8.95
N LEU A 156 11.86 23.13 9.37
CA LEU A 156 11.34 21.93 8.70
C LEU A 156 10.86 22.28 7.29
N VAL A 157 10.08 23.35 7.16
CA VAL A 157 9.59 23.88 5.87
C VAL A 157 10.77 24.19 4.94
N ALA A 158 11.75 24.96 5.41
CA ALA A 158 12.93 25.32 4.61
C ALA A 158 13.76 24.10 4.19
N THR A 159 13.91 23.11 5.08
CA THR A 159 14.66 21.89 4.81
C THR A 159 13.95 20.99 3.81
N VAL A 160 12.64 20.80 3.96
CA VAL A 160 11.81 20.02 3.03
C VAL A 160 11.81 20.66 1.64
N LEU A 161 11.71 21.99 1.53
CA LEU A 161 11.79 22.71 0.25
C LEU A 161 13.13 22.47 -0.46
N ARG A 162 14.26 22.48 0.27
CA ARG A 162 15.58 22.15 -0.29
C ARG A 162 15.64 20.69 -0.76
N LEU A 163 15.09 19.75 0.01
CA LEU A 163 15.08 18.34 -0.35
C LEU A 163 14.26 18.06 -1.62
N GLN A 164 13.12 18.74 -1.80
CA GLN A 164 12.28 18.60 -3.00
C GLN A 164 12.97 19.04 -4.30
N GLN A 165 14.03 19.86 -4.22
CA GLN A 165 14.82 20.21 -5.40
C GLN A 165 15.56 19.00 -5.97
N VAL A 166 15.97 18.06 -5.11
CA VAL A 166 16.82 16.91 -5.47
C VAL A 166 16.04 15.59 -5.45
N TYR A 167 15.07 15.43 -4.55
CA TYR A 167 14.34 14.19 -4.31
C TYR A 167 12.84 14.34 -4.54
N GLN A 168 12.19 13.22 -4.87
CA GLN A 168 10.75 13.08 -4.75
C GLN A 168 10.43 12.62 -3.33
N ILE A 169 9.83 13.49 -2.51
CA ILE A 169 9.48 13.10 -1.13
C ILE A 169 8.21 12.25 -1.16
N HIS A 170 8.36 10.98 -0.80
CA HIS A 170 7.29 9.98 -0.80
C HIS A 170 6.36 10.14 0.42
N ALA A 171 6.94 10.19 1.61
CA ALA A 171 6.18 10.26 2.86
C ALA A 171 7.00 10.82 4.03
N PHE A 172 6.29 11.37 5.01
CA PHE A 172 6.77 11.55 6.37
C PHE A 172 6.44 10.32 7.22
N VAL A 173 7.37 9.87 8.06
CA VAL A 173 7.16 8.77 9.01
C VAL A 173 7.58 9.21 10.39
N GLY A 174 6.73 9.13 11.41
CA GLY A 174 7.15 9.63 12.71
C GLY A 174 6.09 9.70 13.79
N THR A 175 6.41 10.42 14.86
CA THR A 175 5.52 10.60 16.01
C THR A 175 4.50 11.72 15.83
N PHE A 176 4.65 12.57 14.80
CA PHE A 176 3.73 13.66 14.50
C PHE A 176 3.63 13.91 12.98
N ASP A 177 2.43 14.28 12.51
CA ASP A 177 2.19 14.70 11.12
C ASP A 177 2.50 16.19 10.98
N PRO A 178 3.51 16.59 10.18
CA PRO A 178 3.83 18.01 10.00
C PRO A 178 2.82 18.72 9.07
N GLN A 179 1.97 17.98 8.36
CA GLN A 179 0.96 18.48 7.43
C GLN A 179 1.54 19.47 6.41
N LEU A 180 2.67 19.13 5.79
CA LEU A 180 3.37 19.98 4.83
C LEU A 180 3.17 19.51 3.38
N PHE A 181 2.89 20.45 2.48
CA PHE A 181 2.92 20.28 1.02
C PHE A 181 2.06 19.13 0.46
N GLY A 182 1.01 18.72 1.17
CA GLY A 182 0.19 17.55 0.80
C GLY A 182 0.92 16.20 0.86
N ILE A 183 2.12 16.14 1.45
CA ILE A 183 2.90 14.91 1.56
C ILE A 183 2.19 13.95 2.54
N PRO A 184 2.04 12.67 2.19
CA PRO A 184 1.52 11.65 3.09
C PRO A 184 2.30 11.50 4.41
N PHE A 185 1.60 11.08 5.46
CA PHE A 185 2.19 10.81 6.76
C PHE A 185 1.82 9.39 7.22
N ILE A 186 2.80 8.67 7.76
CA ILE A 186 2.65 7.36 8.39
C ILE A 186 3.08 7.51 9.84
N SER A 187 2.20 7.14 10.77
CA SER A 187 2.53 7.20 12.19
C SER A 187 3.54 6.12 12.56
N MET A 188 4.37 6.41 13.56
CA MET A 188 5.23 5.41 14.18
C MET A 188 4.43 4.19 14.67
N ALA A 189 3.21 4.41 15.18
CA ALA A 189 2.31 3.33 15.58
C ALA A 189 2.00 2.39 14.41
N ALA A 190 1.62 2.93 13.24
CA ALA A 190 1.37 2.12 12.05
C ALA A 190 2.62 1.32 11.61
N ILE A 191 3.83 1.85 11.79
CA ILE A 191 5.05 1.10 11.44
C ILE A 191 5.30 -0.11 12.36
N PHE A 192 4.96 0.00 13.65
CA PHE A 192 5.25 -1.02 14.67
C PHE A 192 4.06 -1.93 15.03
N GLU A 193 2.84 -1.54 14.68
CA GLU A 193 1.64 -2.37 14.85
C GLU A 193 1.61 -3.55 13.86
N HIS A 194 2.34 -3.43 12.75
CA HIS A 194 2.43 -4.45 11.71
C HIS A 194 3.73 -5.26 11.82
N SER A 195 3.71 -6.50 11.34
CA SER A 195 4.93 -7.31 11.29
C SER A 195 5.93 -6.68 10.32
N HIS A 196 7.23 -6.94 10.49
CA HIS A 196 8.26 -6.41 9.59
C HIS A 196 8.01 -6.80 8.12
N GLN A 197 7.28 -7.91 7.88
CA GLN A 197 6.92 -8.39 6.54
C GLN A 197 5.85 -7.51 5.85
N GLN A 198 5.09 -6.74 6.62
CA GLN A 198 4.05 -5.84 6.12
C GLN A 198 4.55 -4.40 5.96
N LEU A 199 5.79 -4.10 6.38
CA LEU A 199 6.35 -2.76 6.33
C LEU A 199 6.24 -2.11 4.95
N ASP A 200 6.59 -2.84 3.88
CA ASP A 200 6.50 -2.32 2.52
C ASP A 200 5.06 -1.95 2.13
N GLN A 201 4.05 -2.70 2.61
CA GLN A 201 2.64 -2.41 2.32
C GLN A 201 2.19 -1.12 3.00
N VAL A 202 2.61 -0.92 4.24
CA VAL A 202 2.36 0.29 5.03
C VAL A 202 3.02 1.49 4.36
N LEU A 203 4.30 1.36 3.98
CA LEU A 203 5.05 2.40 3.27
C LEU A 203 4.44 2.74 1.91
N MET A 204 3.83 1.76 1.22
CA MET A 204 3.14 1.98 -0.06
C MET A 204 1.70 2.50 0.07
N PHE A 205 1.22 2.80 1.28
CA PHE A 205 -0.17 3.21 1.55
C PHE A 205 -1.21 2.25 0.96
N ARG A 206 -0.86 0.96 0.87
CA ARG A 206 -1.82 -0.04 0.41
C ARG A 206 -2.85 -0.20 1.53
N PRO A 207 -4.15 0.05 1.28
CA PRO A 207 -5.17 -0.28 2.26
C PRO A 207 -5.04 -1.75 2.63
N GLU A 208 -5.39 -2.13 3.86
CA GLU A 208 -5.42 -3.53 4.32
C GLU A 208 -6.36 -4.45 3.52
N ALA A 209 -6.93 -3.95 2.42
CA ALA A 209 -7.66 -4.72 1.42
C ALA A 209 -6.69 -5.51 0.53
N GLY A 210 -6.38 -6.75 0.92
CA GLY A 210 -5.67 -7.67 0.04
C GLY A 210 -5.53 -9.11 0.53
N ARG A 211 -5.52 -9.34 1.85
CA ARG A 211 -5.41 -10.69 2.42
C ARG A 211 -6.42 -10.94 3.54
N TRP A 212 -6.58 -9.99 4.45
CA TRP A 212 -7.45 -10.16 5.62
C TRP A 212 -8.94 -10.17 5.23
N ASP A 213 -9.36 -9.34 4.28
CA ASP A 213 -10.74 -9.38 3.77
C ASP A 213 -11.07 -10.67 3.03
N THR A 214 -10.14 -11.17 2.20
CA THR A 214 -10.28 -12.48 1.52
C THR A 214 -10.31 -13.62 2.53
N TYR A 215 -9.42 -13.62 3.52
CA TYR A 215 -9.44 -14.61 4.60
C TYR A 215 -10.69 -14.49 5.47
N ASN A 216 -11.21 -13.29 5.72
CA ASN A 216 -12.47 -13.08 6.43
C ASN A 216 -13.64 -13.68 5.66
N GLN A 217 -13.71 -13.48 4.33
CA GLN A 217 -14.71 -14.14 3.49
C GLN A 217 -14.59 -15.67 3.55
N ILE A 218 -13.37 -16.19 3.49
CA ILE A 218 -13.10 -17.64 3.64
C ILE A 218 -13.48 -18.15 5.04
N TYR A 219 -13.23 -17.37 6.09
CA TYR A 219 -13.65 -17.73 7.45
C TYR A 219 -15.17 -17.72 7.61
N GLN A 220 -15.88 -16.80 6.96
CA GLN A 220 -17.35 -16.84 6.91
C GLN A 220 -17.84 -18.10 6.18
N TYR A 221 -17.20 -18.46 5.07
CA TYR A 221 -17.47 -19.72 4.38
C TYR A 221 -17.22 -20.93 5.30
N PHE A 222 -16.08 -21.00 5.99
CA PHE A 222 -15.79 -22.06 6.96
C PHE A 222 -16.83 -22.16 8.07
N LYS A 223 -17.32 -21.03 8.60
CA LYS A 223 -18.39 -21.05 9.62
C LYS A 223 -19.68 -21.70 9.13
N THR A 224 -19.95 -21.63 7.83
CA THR A 224 -21.16 -22.25 7.24
C THR A 224 -20.96 -23.71 6.83
N GLN A 225 -19.73 -24.11 6.46
CA GLN A 225 -19.47 -25.43 5.86
C GLN A 225 -18.77 -26.41 6.80
N PHE A 226 -17.97 -25.94 7.75
CA PHE A 226 -17.20 -26.81 8.63
C PHE A 226 -18.06 -27.25 9.81
N GLU A 227 -18.05 -28.56 10.06
CA GLU A 227 -18.82 -29.19 11.13
C GLU A 227 -17.93 -29.51 12.34
N TYR A 228 -16.62 -29.70 12.14
CA TYR A 228 -15.71 -30.19 13.18
C TYR A 228 -14.63 -29.17 13.57
N ALA A 229 -14.11 -28.41 12.62
CA ALA A 229 -13.07 -27.41 12.89
C ALA A 229 -13.66 -26.10 13.44
N GLU A 230 -13.32 -25.77 14.69
CA GLU A 230 -13.70 -24.50 15.30
C GLU A 230 -12.99 -23.33 14.61
N VAL A 231 -13.76 -22.45 13.95
CA VAL A 231 -13.22 -21.34 13.16
C VAL A 231 -12.39 -20.35 13.99
N ALA A 232 -12.76 -20.12 15.26
CA ALA A 232 -11.97 -19.26 16.15
C ALA A 232 -10.55 -19.79 16.37
N LYS A 233 -10.37 -21.11 16.44
CA LYS A 233 -9.04 -21.74 16.51
C LYS A 233 -8.30 -21.64 15.18
N LEU A 234 -9.01 -21.77 14.04
CA LEU A 234 -8.41 -21.58 12.71
C LEU A 234 -7.89 -20.15 12.52
N GLN A 235 -8.65 -19.15 12.99
CA GLN A 235 -8.25 -17.73 12.98
C GLN A 235 -6.97 -17.47 13.76
N ARG A 236 -6.70 -18.28 14.79
CA ARG A 236 -5.49 -18.15 15.60
C ARG A 236 -4.27 -18.82 14.98
N VAL A 237 -4.44 -19.96 14.30
CA VAL A 237 -3.30 -20.79 13.86
C VAL A 237 -2.96 -20.68 12.39
N LEU A 238 -3.92 -20.38 11.52
CA LEU A 238 -3.67 -20.34 10.08
C LEU A 238 -2.86 -19.11 9.64
N PRO A 239 -3.09 -17.88 10.16
CA PRO A 239 -2.30 -16.72 9.74
C PRO A 239 -0.78 -16.89 9.97
N PRO A 240 -0.28 -17.22 11.18
CA PRO A 240 1.15 -17.40 11.39
C PRO A 240 1.72 -18.58 10.58
N LEU A 241 0.95 -19.66 10.40
CA LEU A 241 1.35 -20.76 9.52
C LEU A 241 1.50 -20.32 8.06
N MET A 242 0.57 -19.49 7.57
CA MET A 242 0.65 -18.96 6.21
C MET A 242 1.86 -18.05 6.03
N ASP A 243 2.20 -17.25 7.03
CA ASP A 243 3.37 -16.38 6.98
C ASP A 243 4.66 -17.20 6.92
N ASP A 244 4.77 -18.26 7.73
CA ASP A 244 5.89 -19.21 7.68
C ASP A 244 6.02 -19.87 6.30
N LEU A 245 4.93 -20.44 5.77
CA LEU A 245 4.92 -21.13 4.49
C LEU A 245 5.17 -20.18 3.31
N THR A 246 4.60 -18.98 3.35
CA THR A 246 4.83 -17.96 2.32
C THR A 246 6.29 -17.55 2.29
N THR A 247 6.91 -17.40 3.45
CA THR A 247 8.33 -17.03 3.57
C THR A 247 9.24 -18.14 3.05
N LEU A 248 8.93 -19.40 3.40
CA LEU A 248 9.76 -20.55 3.02
C LEU A 248 9.68 -20.88 1.53
N TYR A 249 8.50 -20.74 0.93
CA TYR A 249 8.22 -21.19 -0.44
C TYR A 249 7.99 -20.06 -1.45
N GLN A 250 8.08 -18.79 -1.02
CA GLN A 250 7.90 -17.61 -1.87
C GLN A 250 6.59 -17.64 -2.67
N LEU A 251 5.49 -17.95 -2.00
CA LEU A 251 4.18 -18.17 -2.62
C LEU A 251 3.60 -16.90 -3.24
N THR A 252 2.95 -17.01 -4.40
CA THR A 252 2.13 -15.93 -5.00
C THR A 252 0.81 -15.75 -4.26
N GLU A 253 0.10 -14.64 -4.48
CA GLU A 253 -1.19 -14.37 -3.82
C GLU A 253 -2.24 -15.48 -4.09
N ASP A 254 -2.36 -15.92 -5.35
CA ASP A 254 -3.28 -17.02 -5.72
C ASP A 254 -2.93 -18.34 -5.01
N GLN A 255 -1.64 -18.65 -4.91
CA GLN A 255 -1.17 -19.86 -4.22
C GLN A 255 -1.47 -19.81 -2.72
N GLN A 256 -1.34 -18.64 -2.11
CA GLN A 256 -1.63 -18.45 -0.69
C GLN A 256 -3.13 -18.62 -0.41
N ILE A 257 -4.00 -18.09 -1.28
CA ILE A 257 -5.46 -18.27 -1.14
C ILE A 257 -5.82 -19.75 -1.26
N GLY A 258 -5.32 -20.43 -2.30
CA GLY A 258 -5.57 -21.86 -2.51
C GLY A 258 -5.07 -22.72 -1.34
N LEU A 259 -3.86 -22.44 -0.85
CA LEU A 259 -3.27 -23.15 0.28
C LEU A 259 -4.04 -22.90 1.58
N PHE A 260 -4.51 -21.68 1.82
CA PHE A 260 -5.29 -21.35 3.01
C PHE A 260 -6.61 -22.12 3.06
N VAL A 261 -7.33 -22.17 1.94
CA VAL A 261 -8.56 -22.99 1.80
C VAL A 261 -8.25 -24.47 2.01
N HIS A 262 -7.15 -24.95 1.44
CA HIS A 262 -6.72 -26.33 1.59
C HIS A 262 -6.43 -26.68 3.05
N LEU A 263 -5.67 -25.86 3.77
CA LEU A 263 -5.32 -26.08 5.18
C LEU A 263 -6.55 -26.11 6.08
N GLY A 264 -7.49 -25.17 5.91
CA GLY A 264 -8.74 -25.18 6.67
C GLY A 264 -9.53 -26.47 6.44
N SER A 265 -9.71 -26.85 5.17
CA SER A 265 -10.46 -28.05 4.78
C SER A 265 -9.76 -29.33 5.23
N MET A 266 -8.42 -29.34 5.21
CA MET A 266 -7.58 -30.44 5.68
C MET A 266 -7.80 -30.68 7.18
N ILE A 267 -7.80 -29.64 7.99
CA ILE A 267 -8.03 -29.72 9.44
C ILE A 267 -9.43 -30.27 9.74
N ASP A 268 -10.47 -29.71 9.11
CA ASP A 268 -11.86 -30.17 9.30
C ASP A 268 -12.02 -31.66 8.93
N ARG A 269 -11.42 -32.09 7.83
CA ARG A 269 -11.42 -33.51 7.42
C ARG A 269 -10.74 -34.43 8.43
N ILE A 270 -9.60 -34.03 8.99
CA ILE A 270 -8.91 -34.83 10.02
C ILE A 270 -9.80 -34.97 11.24
N LEU A 271 -10.41 -33.88 11.70
CA LEU A 271 -11.30 -33.87 12.86
C LEU A 271 -12.58 -34.68 12.63
N ALA A 272 -13.07 -34.73 11.39
CA ALA A 272 -14.16 -35.60 10.97
C ALA A 272 -13.79 -37.10 10.96
N GLY A 273 -12.57 -37.48 11.33
CA GLY A 273 -12.09 -38.86 11.31
C GLY A 273 -11.85 -39.42 9.91
N LYS A 274 -11.82 -38.57 8.87
CA LYS A 274 -11.53 -38.97 7.48
C LYS A 274 -10.02 -39.12 7.31
N ILE A 275 -9.47 -40.16 7.93
CA ILE A 275 -8.05 -40.49 7.85
C ILE A 275 -7.76 -41.05 6.46
N VAL A 276 -6.92 -40.34 5.69
CA VAL A 276 -6.44 -40.83 4.39
C VAL A 276 -5.19 -41.69 4.65
N THR A 277 -5.24 -42.96 4.29
CA THR A 277 -4.10 -43.88 4.43
C THR A 277 -2.95 -43.49 3.52
N THR A 278 -1.73 -43.49 4.06
CA THR A 278 -0.52 -43.13 3.30
C THR A 278 -0.27 -44.07 2.12
N THR A 279 -0.18 -43.50 0.92
CA THR A 279 0.08 -44.25 -0.30
C THR A 279 1.58 -44.55 -0.49
N ALA A 280 1.90 -45.54 -1.31
CA ALA A 280 3.29 -45.85 -1.66
C ALA A 280 3.99 -44.69 -2.42
N GLN A 281 3.23 -43.88 -3.16
CA GLN A 281 3.72 -42.70 -3.86
C GLN A 281 4.12 -41.61 -2.85
N THR A 282 3.27 -41.34 -1.86
CA THR A 282 3.56 -40.35 -0.82
C THR A 282 4.79 -40.72 0.00
N ARG A 283 4.99 -42.01 0.32
CA ARG A 283 6.21 -42.46 1.02
C ARG A 283 7.48 -42.16 0.23
N LYS A 284 7.46 -42.38 -1.09
CA LYS A 284 8.59 -42.02 -1.97
C LYS A 284 8.81 -40.51 -1.99
N LEU A 285 7.72 -39.74 -2.08
CA LEU A 285 7.78 -38.28 -2.13
C LEU A 285 8.37 -37.68 -0.84
N VAL A 286 7.89 -38.12 0.32
CA VAL A 286 8.40 -37.69 1.63
C VAL A 286 9.87 -38.04 1.82
N THR A 287 10.31 -39.19 1.29
CA THR A 287 11.73 -39.58 1.32
C THR A 287 12.58 -38.68 0.42
N GLN A 288 12.08 -38.38 -0.78
CA GLN A 288 12.77 -37.52 -1.76
C GLN A 288 12.91 -36.08 -1.25
N TYR A 289 11.87 -35.53 -0.60
CA TYR A 289 11.83 -34.16 -0.08
C TYR A 289 11.96 -34.14 1.45
N SER A 290 12.94 -34.87 1.99
CA SER A 290 13.09 -35.06 3.44
C SER A 290 13.32 -33.77 4.24
N GLN A 291 14.02 -32.78 3.68
CA GLN A 291 14.23 -31.47 4.33
C GLN A 291 12.93 -30.67 4.40
N ASP A 292 12.19 -30.56 3.29
CA ASP A 292 10.89 -29.90 3.24
C ASP A 292 9.88 -30.59 4.17
N TYR A 293 9.88 -31.93 4.20
CA TYR A 293 9.05 -32.70 5.12
C TYR A 293 9.31 -32.33 6.59
N GLN A 294 10.58 -32.27 7.01
CA GLN A 294 10.93 -31.88 8.38
C GLN A 294 10.51 -30.44 8.70
N GLN A 295 10.66 -29.53 7.73
CA GLN A 295 10.26 -28.14 7.87
C GLN A 295 8.73 -28.02 8.02
N LEU A 296 7.95 -28.69 7.18
CA LEU A 296 6.49 -28.72 7.27
C LEU A 296 6.01 -29.34 8.58
N ARG A 297 6.64 -30.43 9.06
CA ARG A 297 6.34 -31.01 10.38
C ARG A 297 6.55 -30.00 11.50
N ARG A 298 7.55 -29.11 11.40
CA ARG A 298 7.79 -28.05 12.40
C ARG A 298 6.71 -26.97 12.33
N CYS A 299 6.41 -26.46 11.14
CA CYS A 299 5.38 -25.45 10.93
C CYS A 299 3.99 -25.93 11.36
N LEU A 300 3.68 -27.22 11.22
CA LEU A 300 2.36 -27.77 11.57
C LEU A 300 2.17 -28.11 13.06
N ARG A 301 3.21 -28.09 13.90
CA ARG A 301 3.07 -28.42 15.33
C ARG A 301 2.05 -27.55 16.07
N PRO A 302 1.98 -26.23 15.87
CA PRO A 302 0.98 -25.40 16.55
C PRO A 302 -0.45 -25.78 16.18
N VAL A 303 -0.67 -26.26 14.94
CA VAL A 303 -1.96 -26.76 14.47
C VAL A 303 -2.29 -28.09 15.17
N GLU A 304 -1.37 -29.05 15.15
CA GLU A 304 -1.53 -30.35 15.83
C GLU A 304 -1.85 -30.16 17.32
N GLN A 305 -1.14 -29.24 17.99
CA GLN A 305 -1.36 -28.93 19.41
C GLN A 305 -2.71 -28.23 19.68
N THR A 306 -3.09 -27.26 18.83
CA THR A 306 -4.33 -26.48 19.03
C THR A 306 -5.58 -27.34 18.82
N PHE A 307 -5.55 -28.21 17.81
CA PHE A 307 -6.70 -29.06 17.46
C PHE A 307 -6.62 -30.47 18.04
N LYS A 308 -5.52 -30.81 18.73
CA LYS A 308 -5.26 -32.15 19.28
C LYS A 308 -5.40 -33.24 18.20
N LEU A 309 -4.83 -32.97 17.03
CA LEU A 309 -4.83 -33.86 15.88
C LEU A 309 -3.42 -34.23 15.45
N ILE A 310 -3.29 -35.24 14.59
CA ILE A 310 -2.02 -35.62 13.96
C ILE A 310 -2.17 -35.44 12.46
N VAL A 311 -1.28 -34.66 11.86
CA VAL A 311 -1.19 -34.53 10.41
C VAL A 311 -0.30 -35.65 9.90
N ASN A 312 -0.89 -36.67 9.28
CA ASN A 312 -0.15 -37.83 8.81
C ASN A 312 0.67 -37.53 7.54
N ASP A 313 1.52 -38.49 7.15
CA ASP A 313 2.43 -38.32 6.00
C ASP A 313 1.69 -38.08 4.67
N GLU A 314 0.46 -38.59 4.54
CA GLU A 314 -0.34 -38.39 3.33
C GLU A 314 -0.73 -36.92 3.12
N MET A 315 -1.14 -36.26 4.21
CA MET A 315 -1.48 -34.85 4.20
C MET A 315 -0.25 -33.97 3.96
N ILE A 316 0.88 -34.34 4.55
CA ILE A 316 2.14 -33.63 4.31
C ILE A 316 2.60 -33.82 2.86
N GLY A 317 2.45 -35.02 2.30
CA GLY A 317 2.69 -35.27 0.88
C GLY A 317 1.82 -34.40 -0.02
N THR A 318 0.55 -34.22 0.32
CA THR A 318 -0.36 -33.32 -0.41
C THR A 318 0.11 -31.87 -0.34
N LEU A 319 0.54 -31.39 0.84
CA LEU A 319 1.12 -30.06 0.98
C LEU A 319 2.41 -29.90 0.17
N LEU A 320 3.28 -30.92 0.13
CA LEU A 320 4.49 -30.91 -0.69
C LEU A 320 4.15 -30.79 -2.18
N VAL A 321 3.15 -31.53 -2.66
CA VAL A 321 2.67 -31.43 -4.05
C VAL A 321 2.22 -30.01 -4.38
N ILE A 322 1.42 -29.39 -3.50
CA ILE A 322 0.92 -28.02 -3.68
C ILE A 322 2.08 -27.00 -3.66
N LEU A 323 2.95 -27.08 -2.66
CA LEU A 323 4.02 -26.10 -2.43
C LEU A 323 5.15 -26.18 -3.45
N LYS A 324 5.45 -27.38 -3.96
CA LYS A 324 6.49 -27.62 -4.97
C LYS A 324 5.97 -27.71 -6.40
N GLN A 325 4.65 -27.56 -6.60
CA GLN A 325 3.99 -27.67 -7.91
C GLN A 325 4.33 -28.98 -8.63
N LEU A 326 4.29 -30.10 -7.90
CA LEU A 326 4.61 -31.40 -8.47
C LEU A 326 3.37 -31.92 -9.21
N HIS A 327 3.56 -32.44 -10.42
CA HIS A 327 2.48 -32.93 -11.27
C HIS A 327 2.34 -34.45 -11.20
#